data_AF-A0A0F8ZNV8-F1
#
_entry.id   AF-A0A0F8ZNV8-F1
#
_cell.length_a   1.000
_cell.length_b   1.000
_cell.length_c   1.000
_cell.angle_alpha   90.00
_cell.angle_beta   90.00
_cell.angle_gamma   90.00
#
_symmetry.space_group_name_H-M   'P 1'
#
loop_
_entity.id
_entity.type
_entity.pdbx_description
1 polymer ?
#
loop_
_entity_poly.entity_id
_entity_poly.type
_entity_poly.pdbx_seq_one_letter_code
_entity_poly.pdbx_strand_id
1 'polypeptide(L)' 'MSRVEQIECVIVDVVGRLSERHERIWPWMVGAQLDFYRCEQTLRRDMSRMARTGKLARIGIRKGYWPVGRLQ' A
#
# COMPACT_ATOMS: atom_id res chain seq x y z
N MET A 1 14.50 13.60 4.01
CA MET A 1 13.31 12.78 3.76
C MET A 1 12.07 13.64 3.93
N SER A 2 11.24 13.75 2.90
CA SER A 2 10.00 14.52 2.91
C SER A 2 8.87 13.77 3.64
N ARG A 3 7.82 14.51 4.04
CA ARG A 3 6.60 13.91 4.62
C ARG A 3 5.95 12.86 3.70
N VAL A 4 6.05 13.05 2.39
CA VAL A 4 5.51 12.11 1.39
C VAL A 4 6.29 10.80 1.42
N GLU A 5 7.62 10.86 1.46
CA GLU A 5 8.46 9.67 1.53
C GLU A 5 8.22 8.88 2.82
N GLN A 6 8.04 9.57 3.95
CA GLN A 6 7.69 8.93 5.24
C GLN A 6 6.38 8.14 5.14
N ILE A 7 5.34 8.74 4.57
CA ILE A 7 4.04 8.07 4.37
C ILE A 7 4.19 6.85 3.46
N GLU A 8 4.95 6.98 2.36
CA GLU A 8 5.16 5.88 1.43
C GLU A 8 5.92 4.72 2.07
N CYS A 9 6.95 4.98 2.88
CA CYS A 9 7.65 3.94 3.66
C CYS A 9 6.69 3.20 4.59
N VAL A 10 5.88 3.92 5.37
CA VAL A 10 4.91 3.34 6.29
C VAL A 10 3.88 2.45 5.56
N ILE A 11 3.40 2.89 4.39
CA ILE A 11 2.48 2.09 3.57
C ILE A 11 3.16 0.81 3.07
N VAL A 12 4.41 0.89 2.58
CA VAL A 12 5.16 -0.30 2.13
C VAL A 12 5.32 -1.30 3.28
N ASP A 13 5.69 -0.82 4.48
CA ASP A 13 5.87 -1.69 5.65
C ASP A 13 4.58 -2.41 6.04
N VAL A 14 3.46 -1.69 6.07
CA VAL A 14 2.14 -2.28 6.36
C VAL A 14 1.74 -3.30 5.30
N VAL A 15 1.90 -2.95 4.02
CA VAL A 15 1.60 -3.86 2.90
C VAL A 15 2.48 -5.12 2.98
N GLY A 16 3.77 -4.96 3.31
CA GLY A 16 4.71 -6.06 3.55
C GLY A 16 4.21 -7.00 4.64
N ARG A 17 3.87 -6.50 5.82
CA ARG A 17 3.34 -7.33 6.91
C ARG A 17 2.03 -8.03 6.54
N LEU A 18 1.09 -7.31 5.91
CA LEU A 18 -0.17 -7.91 5.49
C LEU A 18 0.03 -9.01 4.43
N SER A 19 1.02 -8.89 3.56
CA SER A 19 1.29 -9.85 2.49
C SER A 19 1.69 -11.24 2.99
N GLU A 20 2.06 -11.36 4.27
CA GLU A 20 2.37 -12.65 4.91
C GLU A 20 1.12 -13.49 5.17
N ARG A 21 -0.07 -12.86 5.19
CA ARG A 21 -1.34 -13.50 5.56
C ARG A 21 -2.42 -13.39 4.49
N HIS A 22 -2.19 -12.56 3.48
CA HIS A 22 -3.19 -12.21 2.49
C HIS A 22 -2.57 -12.19 1.11
N GLU A 23 -3.17 -12.89 0.16
CA GLU A 23 -2.74 -12.92 -1.25
C GLU A 23 -2.84 -11.55 -1.95
N ARG A 24 -3.59 -10.62 -1.37
CA ARG A 24 -3.85 -9.30 -1.94
C ARG A 24 -4.15 -8.28 -0.86
N ILE A 25 -3.52 -7.11 -0.94
CA ILE A 25 -3.71 -6.04 0.04
C ILE A 25 -4.62 -4.95 -0.51
N TRP A 26 -5.70 -4.67 0.21
CA TRP A 26 -6.66 -3.62 -0.15
C TRP A 26 -6.39 -2.33 0.63
N PRO A 27 -6.73 -1.14 0.10
CA PRO A 27 -6.53 0.12 0.80
C PRO A 27 -7.16 0.15 2.21
N TRP A 28 -8.37 -0.37 2.38
CA TRP A 28 -9.01 -0.42 3.69
C TRP A 28 -8.23 -1.26 4.73
N MET A 29 -7.51 -2.30 4.30
CA MET A 29 -6.69 -3.12 5.20
C MET A 29 -5.48 -2.33 5.71
N VAL A 30 -4.86 -1.56 4.81
CA VAL A 30 -3.75 -0.67 5.17
C VAL A 30 -4.27 0.44 6.08
N GLY A 31 -5.42 1.02 5.76
CA GLY A 31 -6.06 2.07 6.56
C GLY A 31 -6.40 1.61 7.98
N ALA A 32 -6.83 0.36 8.15
CA ALA A 32 -7.09 -0.24 9.47
C ALA A 32 -5.82 -0.39 10.34
N GLN A 33 -4.63 -0.23 9.77
CA GLN A 33 -3.34 -0.26 10.49
C GLN A 33 -2.76 1.15 10.71
N LEU A 34 -3.39 2.19 10.14
CA LEU A 34 -2.87 3.56 10.10
C LEU A 34 -3.88 4.56 10.66
N ASP A 35 -3.65 5.03 11.89
CA ASP A 35 -4.57 5.96 12.58
C ASP A 35 -4.64 7.36 11.93
N PHE A 36 -3.68 7.71 11.08
CA PHE A 36 -3.62 9.03 10.44
C PHE A 36 -4.38 9.13 9.11
N TYR A 37 -4.80 8.00 8.52
CA TYR A 37 -5.64 8.01 7.32
C TYR A 37 -7.12 8.05 7.68
N ARG A 38 -7.67 9.27 7.78
CA ARG A 38 -9.11 9.46 8.06
C ARG A 38 -10.04 9.14 6.89
N CYS A 39 -9.49 8.99 5.68
CA CYS A 39 -10.26 8.75 4.46
C CYS A 39 -9.58 7.69 3.57
N GLU A 40 -10.29 6.59 3.31
CA GLU A 40 -9.80 5.50 2.45
C GLU A 40 -9.50 5.98 1.03
N GLN A 41 -10.23 6.99 0.53
CA GLN A 41 -10.02 7.49 -0.83
C GLN A 41 -8.65 8.16 -0.99
N THR A 42 -8.13 8.83 0.04
CA THR A 42 -6.78 9.40 0.03
C THR A 42 -5.74 8.28 -0.03
N LEU A 43 -5.88 7.27 0.83
CA LEU A 43 -4.99 6.11 0.84
C LEU A 43 -4.99 5.37 -0.50
N ARG A 44 -6.17 5.19 -1.11
CA ARG A 44 -6.31 4.61 -2.44
C ARG A 44 -5.56 5.41 -3.50
N ARG A 45 -5.59 6.74 -3.44
CA ARG A 45 -4.84 7.61 -4.36
C ARG A 45 -3.33 7.45 -4.16
N ASP A 46 -2.87 7.43 -2.91
CA ASP A 46 -1.45 7.27 -2.59
C ASP A 46 -0.94 5.88 -3.02
N MET A 47 -1.64 4.80 -2.69
CA MET A 47 -1.28 3.45 -3.13
C MET A 47 -1.32 3.32 -4.66
N SER A 48 -2.27 3.98 -5.34
CA SER A 48 -2.29 4.03 -6.81
C SER A 48 -1.10 4.80 -7.38
N ARG A 49 -0.64 5.87 -6.73
CA ARG A 49 0.57 6.60 -7.12
C ARG A 49 1.79 5.72 -6.94
N MET A 50 1.92 5.08 -5.78
CA MET A 50 3.00 4.14 -5.46
C MET A 50 3.06 2.96 -6.43
N ALA A 51 1.92 2.50 -6.94
CA ALA A 51 1.89 1.47 -7.96
C ALA A 51 2.42 1.95 -9.31
N ARG A 52 2.14 3.20 -9.70
CA ARG A 52 2.70 3.79 -10.93
C ARG A 52 4.20 4.05 -10.83
N THR A 53 4.71 4.29 -9.62
CA THR A 53 6.14 4.52 -9.37
C THR A 53 6.92 3.26 -9.03
N GLY A 54 6.31 2.07 -9.13
CA GLY A 54 7.00 0.79 -8.92
C GLY A 54 7.29 0.43 -7.47
N LYS A 55 6.70 1.14 -6.49
CA LYS A 55 6.82 0.79 -5.06
C LYS A 55 5.85 -0.32 -4.65
N LEU A 56 4.69 -0.37 -5.32
CA LEU A 56 3.68 -1.43 -5.18
C LEU A 56 3.36 -2.05 -6.55
N ALA A 57 3.06 -3.34 -6.58
CA ALA A 57 2.46 -3.99 -7.74
C ALA A 57 0.95 -3.99 -7.56
N ARG A 58 0.21 -3.65 -8.63
CA ARG A 58 -1.25 -3.77 -8.63
C ARG A 58 -1.63 -5.17 -9.10
N ILE A 59 -2.31 -5.95 -8.26
CA ILE A 59 -2.67 -7.35 -8.59
C ILE A 59 -4.09 -7.43 -9.16
N GLY A 60 -4.20 -7.87 -10.41
CA GLY A 60 -5.46 -8.20 -11.08
C GLY A 60 -6.29 -6.99 -11.50
N ILE A 61 -7.49 -7.26 -12.02
CA ILE A 61 -8.43 -6.23 -12.50
C ILE A 61 -8.97 -5.39 -11.33
N ARG A 62 -9.22 -6.03 -10.17
CA ARG A 62 -9.66 -5.36 -8.95
C ARG A 62 -8.46 -4.78 -8.19
N LYS A 63 -8.61 -3.57 -7.65
CA LYS A 63 -7.57 -2.65 -7.12
C LYS A 63 -6.78 -3.15 -5.87
N GLY A 64 -6.28 -4.37 -5.88
CA GLY A 64 -5.39 -4.89 -4.86
C GLY A 64 -3.93 -4.56 -5.11
N TYR A 65 -3.12 -4.60 -4.06
CA TYR A 65 -1.71 -4.23 -4.07
C TYR A 65 -0.82 -5.30 -3.44
N TRP A 66 0.45 -5.28 -3.83
CA TRP A 66 1.52 -6.16 -3.34
C TRP A 66 2.86 -5.42 -3.29
N PRO A 67 3.78 -5.75 -2.38
CA PRO A 67 5.09 -5.11 -2.36
C PRO A 67 5.96 -5.60 -3.54
N VAL A 68 6.59 -4.67 -4.29
CA VAL A 68 7.43 -5.03 -5.46
C VAL A 68 8.75 -5.70 -5.07
N GLY A 69 9.20 -5.52 -3.82
CA GLY A 69 10.46 -6.10 -3.31
C GLY A 69 10.37 -7.53 -2.74
N ARG A 70 9.21 -8.20 -2.79
CA ARG A 70 9.05 -9.62 -2.37
C ARG A 70 8.66 -10.54 -3.53
N LEU A 71 9.01 -10.18 -4.77
CA LEU A 71 9.00 -11.14 -5.86
C LEU A 71 10.25 -12.02 -5.71
N GLN A 72 10.10 -13.13 -4.99
CA GLN A 72 10.99 -14.28 -5.16
C GLN A 72 10.59 -15.03 -6.43
#